data_AF-A0A944GBZ3-F1
#
_entry.id   AF-A0A944GBZ3-F1
#
_cell.length_a   1.000
_cell.length_b   1.000
_cell.length_c   1.000
_cell.angle_alpha   90.00
_cell.angle_beta   90.00
_cell.angle_gamma   90.00
#
_symmetry.space_group_name_H-M   'P 1'
#
loop_
_entity.id
_entity.type
_entity.pdbx_description
1 polymer ?
#
loop_
_entity_poly.entity_id
_entity_poly.type
_entity_poly.pdbx_seq_one_letter_code
_entity_poly.pdbx_strand_id
1 'polypeptide(L)'
;MNGREKCKILREIRQKIALDNNISLVTNECKHKGECKGTCPKCESEVIYLENELRRKRSMGQYITIAGLALSSTVGLSACFEIEGDMAGEPSYYSDDVSSRENARRGAIYRNLIDYIKSHPVSISDTTNLKEIYSCINFTVSPEGKVTGIKNFYGDDQVLTIFENYLKEIPQEILYGLSTECIYRLNLYIEGNEIIVRDSYTNL
;
A
#
# COMPACT_ATOMS: atom_id res chain seq x y z
N MET A 1 -14.03 15.57 -29.92
CA MET A 1 -12.82 16.01 -29.19
C MET A 1 -11.58 15.68 -30.01
N ASN A 2 -10.85 16.70 -30.46
CA ASN A 2 -9.62 16.52 -31.26
C ASN A 2 -8.42 16.16 -30.35
N GLY A 3 -7.31 15.66 -30.94
CA GLY A 3 -6.14 15.22 -30.17
C GLY A 3 -5.49 16.32 -29.30
N ARG A 4 -5.60 17.59 -29.71
CA ARG A 4 -5.06 18.72 -28.95
C ARG A 4 -5.88 19.04 -27.71
N GLU A 5 -7.21 18.95 -27.81
CA GLU A 5 -8.13 19.05 -26.67
C GLU A 5 -7.89 17.93 -25.66
N LYS A 6 -7.76 16.67 -26.13
CA LYS A 6 -7.42 15.53 -25.25
C LYS A 6 -6.11 15.77 -24.51
N CYS A 7 -5.09 16.23 -25.23
CA CYS A 7 -3.77 16.52 -24.66
C CYS A 7 -3.83 17.63 -23.59
N LYS A 8 -4.69 18.65 -23.78
CA LYS A 8 -4.89 19.73 -22.81
C LYS A 8 -5.51 19.18 -21.51
N ILE A 9 -6.59 18.40 -21.62
CA ILE A 9 -7.26 17.78 -20.46
C ILE A 9 -6.29 16.86 -19.71
N LEU A 10 -5.57 15.99 -20.42
CA LEU A 10 -4.60 15.07 -19.79
C LEU A 10 -3.45 15.81 -19.10
N ARG A 11 -3.04 16.98 -19.62
CA ARG A 11 -2.06 17.84 -18.95
C ARG A 11 -2.62 18.40 -17.65
N GLU A 12 -3.86 18.90 -17.65
CA GLU A 12 -4.53 19.43 -16.46
C GLU A 12 -4.69 18.34 -15.38
N ILE A 13 -5.03 17.11 -15.78
CA ILE A 13 -5.09 15.95 -14.87
C ILE A 13 -3.73 15.67 -14.26
N ARG A 14 -2.65 15.56 -15.06
CA ARG A 14 -1.29 15.34 -14.56
C ARG A 14 -0.84 16.43 -13.59
N GLN A 15 -1.13 17.70 -13.90
CA GLN A 15 -0.83 18.83 -13.02
C GLN A 15 -1.57 18.72 -11.69
N LYS A 16 -2.86 18.37 -11.73
CA LYS A 16 -3.69 18.22 -10.54
C LYS A 16 -3.19 17.09 -9.64
N ILE A 17 -2.89 15.93 -10.23
CA ILE A 17 -2.27 14.80 -9.50
C ILE A 17 -0.94 15.25 -8.88
N ALA A 18 -0.07 15.94 -9.62
CA ALA A 18 1.19 16.42 -9.08
C ALA A 18 1.00 17.38 -7.90
N LEU A 19 0.09 18.35 -8.04
CA LEU A 19 -0.25 19.32 -7.00
C LEU A 19 -0.79 18.63 -5.74
N ASP A 20 -1.78 17.76 -5.90
CA ASP A 20 -2.46 17.07 -4.79
C ASP A 20 -1.49 16.12 -4.03
N ASN A 21 -0.41 15.69 -4.68
CA ASN A 21 0.61 14.81 -4.10
C ASN A 21 1.90 15.54 -3.68
N ASN A 22 1.97 16.86 -3.79
CA ASN A 22 3.18 17.65 -3.54
C ASN A 22 4.39 17.16 -4.37
N ILE A 23 4.18 16.91 -5.66
CA ILE A 23 5.20 16.54 -6.65
C ILE A 23 5.48 17.76 -7.53
N SER A 24 6.75 18.11 -7.70
CA SER A 24 7.16 19.21 -8.57
C SER A 24 7.13 18.77 -10.04
N LEU A 25 6.01 19.01 -10.72
CA LEU A 25 5.84 18.69 -12.14
C LEU A 25 5.91 19.95 -12.99
N VAL A 26 7.05 20.19 -13.65
CA VAL A 26 7.19 21.27 -14.63
C VAL A 26 6.57 20.84 -15.95
N THR A 27 5.34 21.29 -16.21
CA THR A 27 4.65 21.02 -17.48
C THR A 27 4.74 22.21 -18.41
N ASN A 28 5.36 22.02 -19.58
CA ASN A 28 5.35 23.02 -20.65
C ASN A 28 4.24 22.70 -21.67
N GLU A 29 3.87 23.65 -22.52
CA GLU A 29 2.94 23.35 -23.62
C GLU A 29 3.52 22.27 -24.56
N CYS A 30 2.66 21.35 -24.99
CA CYS A 30 3.04 20.32 -25.95
C CYS A 30 3.21 20.97 -27.34
N LYS A 31 4.45 20.98 -27.86
CA LYS A 31 4.76 21.53 -29.18
C LYS A 31 4.63 20.49 -30.31
N HIS A 32 4.08 19.31 -30.02
CA HIS A 32 3.92 18.25 -31.01
C HIS A 32 2.99 18.72 -32.14
N LYS A 33 3.42 18.50 -33.39
CA LYS A 33 2.68 18.85 -34.61
C LYS A 33 2.14 17.56 -35.23
N GLY A 34 0.84 17.47 -35.43
CA GLY A 34 0.16 16.28 -35.97
C GLY A 34 -0.94 15.75 -35.04
N GLU A 35 -1.66 14.72 -35.47
CA GLU A 35 -2.64 14.02 -34.61
C GLU A 35 -1.93 13.10 -33.61
N CYS A 36 -2.24 13.25 -32.33
CA CYS A 36 -1.82 12.30 -31.30
C CYS A 36 -2.78 11.09 -31.30
N LYS A 37 -2.34 9.94 -31.81
CA LYS A 37 -3.09 8.66 -31.70
C LYS A 37 -3.07 8.04 -30.29
N GLY A 38 -2.27 8.62 -29.38
CA GLY A 38 -2.13 8.27 -27.97
C GLY A 38 -1.50 9.45 -27.23
N THR A 39 -0.30 9.28 -26.70
CA THR A 39 0.54 10.33 -26.09
C THR A 39 1.73 10.67 -26.99
N CYS A 40 2.16 11.94 -27.02
CA CYS A 40 3.41 12.32 -27.68
C CYS A 40 4.61 11.99 -26.78
N PRO A 41 5.84 11.86 -27.30
CA PRO A 41 7.02 11.48 -26.50
C PRO A 41 7.24 12.35 -25.25
N LYS A 42 6.93 13.64 -25.34
CA LYS A 42 6.99 14.55 -24.19
C LYS A 42 5.95 14.21 -23.14
N CYS A 43 4.69 14.03 -23.53
CA CYS A 43 3.62 13.67 -22.60
C CYS A 43 3.88 12.31 -21.95
N GLU A 44 4.47 11.36 -22.69
CA GLU A 44 4.89 10.07 -22.16
C GLU A 44 5.93 10.23 -21.04
N SER A 45 6.96 11.06 -21.27
CA SER A 45 7.98 11.34 -20.25
C SER A 45 7.41 12.00 -18.99
N GLU A 46 6.39 12.86 -19.14
CA GLU A 46 5.68 13.47 -18.01
C GLU A 46 4.88 12.43 -17.21
N VAL A 47 4.25 11.46 -17.89
CA VAL A 47 3.53 10.36 -17.25
C VAL A 47 4.49 9.45 -16.49
N ILE A 48 5.57 8.99 -17.13
CA ILE A 48 6.58 8.11 -16.51
C ILE A 48 7.19 8.77 -15.26
N TYR A 49 7.53 10.07 -15.35
CA TYR A 49 8.06 10.79 -14.20
C TYR A 49 7.05 10.84 -13.04
N LEU A 50 5.80 11.18 -13.34
CA LEU A 50 4.74 11.27 -12.34
C LEU A 50 4.47 9.90 -11.68
N GLU A 51 4.42 8.83 -12.46
CA GLU A 51 4.24 7.46 -11.96
C GLU A 51 5.39 7.02 -11.04
N ASN A 52 6.63 7.34 -11.38
CA ASN A 52 7.79 7.01 -10.55
C ASN A 52 7.75 7.76 -9.21
N GLU A 53 7.40 9.05 -9.21
CA GLU A 53 7.27 9.83 -7.97
C GLU A 53 6.12 9.33 -7.09
N LEU A 54 4.99 8.98 -7.69
CA LEU A 54 3.86 8.37 -6.97
C LEU A 54 4.25 7.00 -6.39
N ARG A 55 4.94 6.16 -7.15
CA ARG A 55 5.43 4.87 -6.66
C ARG A 55 6.38 5.03 -5.47
N ARG A 56 7.30 5.99 -5.55
CA ARG A 56 8.22 6.34 -4.45
C ARG A 56 7.47 6.81 -3.21
N LYS A 57 6.43 7.65 -3.37
CA LYS A 57 5.59 8.09 -2.25
C LYS A 57 4.83 6.91 -1.63
N ARG A 58 4.31 6.00 -2.45
CA ARG A 58 3.61 4.79 -1.99
C ARG A 58 4.54 3.87 -1.21
N SER A 59 5.77 3.64 -1.68
CA SER A 59 6.74 2.81 -0.98
C SER A 59 7.18 3.42 0.35
N MET A 60 7.18 4.75 0.46
CA MET A 60 7.41 5.47 1.72
C MET A 60 6.17 5.53 2.65
N GLY A 61 5.06 4.90 2.29
CA GLY A 61 3.82 4.92 3.08
C GLY A 61 3.09 6.27 3.09
N GLN A 62 3.40 7.17 2.15
CA GLN A 62 2.70 8.45 2.02
C GLN A 62 1.36 8.26 1.32
N TYR A 63 0.32 8.96 1.78
CA TYR A 63 -0.98 8.99 1.12
C TYR A 63 -0.86 9.59 -0.29
N ILE A 64 -1.55 8.98 -1.25
CA ILE A 64 -1.60 9.43 -2.65
C ILE A 64 -3.03 9.82 -3.02
N THR A 65 -3.17 10.98 -3.64
CA THR A 65 -4.46 11.51 -4.12
C THR A 65 -4.51 11.43 -5.65
N ILE A 66 -5.46 10.70 -6.23
CA ILE A 66 -5.70 10.68 -7.68
C ILE A 66 -6.95 11.50 -7.99
N ALA A 67 -6.78 12.58 -8.76
CA ALA A 67 -7.87 13.48 -9.10
C ALA A 67 -8.97 12.79 -9.92
N GLY A 68 -10.23 12.89 -9.49
CA GLY A 68 -11.40 12.44 -10.26
C GLY A 68 -12.11 11.21 -9.72
N LEU A 69 -11.57 10.55 -8.69
CA LEU A 69 -12.34 9.58 -7.91
C LEU A 69 -13.13 10.35 -6.85
N ALA A 70 -14.42 10.57 -7.09
CA ALA A 70 -15.33 10.97 -6.04
C ALA A 70 -15.42 9.82 -5.03
N LEU A 71 -14.69 9.92 -3.91
CA LEU A 71 -14.92 9.07 -2.75
C LEU A 71 -16.20 9.57 -2.04
N SER A 72 -17.34 9.51 -2.73
CA SER A 72 -18.63 9.75 -2.11
C SER A 72 -19.08 8.49 -1.39
N SER A 73 -19.45 8.69 -0.12
CA SER A 73 -20.26 7.82 0.74
C SER A 73 -19.66 6.47 1.18
N THR A 74 -19.24 6.45 2.45
CA THR A 74 -19.57 5.41 3.44
C THR A 74 -19.48 3.95 2.98
N VAL A 75 -18.26 3.41 2.90
CA VAL A 75 -18.03 2.00 3.24
C VAL A 75 -16.62 1.90 3.83
N GLY A 76 -16.50 1.42 5.06
CA GLY A 76 -15.22 0.98 5.59
C GLY A 76 -14.80 -0.26 4.82
N LEU A 77 -13.89 -0.09 3.86
CA LEU A 77 -13.24 -1.20 3.19
C LEU A 77 -11.73 -0.96 3.18
N SER A 78 -11.06 -1.71 4.05
CA SER A 78 -9.70 -2.16 3.80
C SER A 78 -9.77 -3.11 2.60
N ALA A 79 -9.51 -2.59 1.40
CA ALA A 79 -9.13 -3.39 0.26
C ALA A 79 -8.02 -2.65 -0.50
N CYS A 80 -6.98 -3.38 -0.90
CA CYS A 80 -6.07 -2.91 -1.94
C CYS A 80 -6.91 -2.61 -3.19
N PHE A 81 -6.89 -1.36 -3.65
CA PHE A 81 -7.43 -1.05 -4.98
C PHE A 81 -6.55 -1.72 -6.03
N GLU A 82 -7.07 -2.77 -6.66
CA GLU A 82 -6.82 -3.09 -8.07
C GLU A 82 -7.75 -2.20 -8.90
N ILE A 83 -7.19 -1.51 -9.88
CA ILE A 83 -8.00 -0.82 -10.90
C ILE A 83 -8.41 -1.91 -11.88
N GLU A 84 -9.61 -2.47 -11.73
CA GLU A 84 -10.25 -3.24 -12.80
C GLU A 84 -10.65 -2.26 -13.92
N GLY A 85 -9.78 -2.15 -14.90
CA GLY A 85 -10.12 -1.60 -16.21
C GLY A 85 -10.56 -2.74 -17.13
N ASP A 86 -11.84 -3.05 -17.15
CA ASP A 86 -12.44 -3.86 -18.21
C ASP A 86 -12.38 -3.11 -19.53
N MET A 87 -11.39 -3.36 -20.39
CA MET A 87 -11.54 -3.31 -21.87
C MET A 87 -10.52 -4.24 -22.55
N ALA A 88 -11.05 -5.23 -23.26
CA ALA A 88 -10.34 -6.17 -24.10
C ALA A 88 -9.42 -5.50 -25.16
N GLY A 89 -8.22 -6.06 -25.37
CA GLY A 89 -7.35 -5.78 -26.53
C GLY A 89 -5.85 -5.92 -26.26
N GLU A 90 -5.22 -6.96 -26.83
CA GLU A 90 -3.79 -7.36 -26.82
C GLU A 90 -2.76 -6.27 -27.27
N PRO A 91 -1.42 -6.55 -27.29
CA PRO A 91 -0.55 -7.21 -26.31
C PRO A 91 0.56 -6.25 -25.82
N SER A 92 0.92 -6.28 -24.54
CA SER A 92 1.93 -5.40 -23.95
C SER A 92 3.37 -5.87 -24.24
N TYR A 93 4.14 -4.98 -24.90
CA TYR A 93 5.60 -5.02 -24.93
C TYR A 93 6.10 -4.04 -23.85
N TYR A 94 6.90 -4.55 -22.91
CA TYR A 94 7.59 -3.89 -21.78
C TYR A 94 6.94 -3.93 -20.36
N SER A 95 7.25 -5.02 -19.64
CA SER A 95 7.62 -5.15 -18.21
C SER A 95 6.58 -5.04 -17.08
N ASP A 96 5.76 -6.08 -16.89
CA ASP A 96 4.95 -6.32 -15.67
C ASP A 96 5.39 -7.53 -14.80
N ASP A 97 6.44 -8.27 -15.17
CA ASP A 97 6.81 -9.50 -14.46
C ASP A 97 7.52 -9.27 -13.12
N VAL A 98 8.28 -8.18 -12.97
CA VAL A 98 9.15 -7.98 -11.79
C VAL A 98 8.32 -7.53 -10.58
N SER A 99 7.37 -6.61 -10.77
CA SER A 99 6.47 -6.11 -9.71
C SER A 99 5.55 -7.23 -9.19
N SER A 100 5.01 -8.03 -10.09
CA SER A 100 4.11 -9.16 -9.77
C SER A 100 4.82 -10.26 -8.99
N ARG A 101 6.03 -10.65 -9.42
CA ARG A 101 6.86 -11.64 -8.70
C ARG A 101 7.31 -11.13 -7.35
N GLU A 102 7.67 -9.84 -7.24
CA GLU A 102 8.11 -9.28 -5.98
C GLU A 102 6.96 -9.09 -4.99
N ASN A 103 5.77 -8.70 -5.45
CA ASN A 103 4.56 -8.68 -4.64
C ASN A 103 4.14 -10.09 -4.19
N ALA A 104 4.22 -11.09 -5.07
CA ALA A 104 3.97 -12.49 -4.70
C ALA A 104 4.97 -13.00 -3.65
N ARG A 105 6.25 -12.65 -3.79
CA ARG A 105 7.29 -12.95 -2.79
C ARG A 105 6.99 -12.27 -1.45
N ARG A 106 6.66 -10.98 -1.44
CA ARG A 106 6.29 -10.24 -0.23
C ARG A 106 5.07 -10.84 0.45
N GLY A 107 4.04 -11.22 -0.32
CA GLY A 107 2.85 -11.89 0.20
C GLY A 107 3.16 -13.28 0.78
N ALA A 108 4.05 -14.05 0.18
CA ALA A 108 4.50 -15.33 0.75
C ALA A 108 5.25 -15.14 2.08
N ILE A 109 6.16 -14.17 2.15
CA ILE A 109 6.92 -13.86 3.37
C ILE A 109 6.00 -13.36 4.48
N TYR A 110 5.08 -12.46 4.16
CA TYR A 110 4.10 -11.97 5.13
C TYR A 110 3.17 -13.08 5.65
N ARG A 111 2.79 -14.04 4.79
CA ARG A 111 2.04 -15.23 5.23
C ARG A 111 2.81 -16.07 6.25
N ASN A 112 4.13 -16.25 6.09
CA ASN A 112 4.92 -16.98 7.07
C ASN A 112 4.85 -16.33 8.47
N LEU A 113 4.86 -14.99 8.53
CA LEU A 113 4.65 -14.27 9.79
C LEU A 113 3.24 -14.54 10.34
N ILE A 114 2.21 -14.41 9.52
CA ILE A 114 0.82 -14.66 9.95
C ILE A 114 0.64 -16.08 10.48
N ASP A 115 1.18 -17.08 9.79
CA ASP A 115 1.09 -18.48 10.18
C ASP A 115 1.86 -18.76 11.48
N TYR A 116 3.01 -18.09 11.69
CA TYR A 116 3.73 -18.14 12.95
C TYR A 116 2.90 -17.56 14.10
N ILE A 117 2.32 -16.38 13.92
CA ILE A 117 1.47 -15.73 14.94
C ILE A 117 0.26 -16.61 15.27
N LYS A 118 -0.38 -17.19 14.26
CA LYS A 118 -1.53 -18.10 14.45
C LYS A 118 -1.16 -19.39 15.20
N SER A 119 0.07 -19.88 15.04
CA SER A 119 0.55 -21.08 15.75
C SER A 119 1.11 -20.77 17.15
N HIS A 120 1.33 -19.50 17.47
CA HIS A 120 1.87 -19.03 18.74
C HIS A 120 1.00 -17.88 19.28
N PRO A 121 -0.24 -18.15 19.72
CA PRO A 121 -1.17 -17.13 20.17
C PRO A 121 -0.62 -16.36 21.39
N VAL A 122 -0.97 -15.08 21.49
CA VAL A 122 -0.50 -14.22 22.58
C VAL A 122 -1.52 -14.22 23.70
N SER A 123 -1.21 -14.89 24.81
CA SER A 123 -2.09 -14.89 25.98
C SER A 123 -2.07 -13.53 26.69
N ILE A 124 -3.26 -13.05 27.04
CA ILE A 124 -3.47 -11.84 27.84
C ILE A 124 -3.78 -12.29 29.27
N SER A 125 -3.12 -11.69 30.27
CA SER A 125 -3.35 -12.02 31.68
C SER A 125 -4.54 -11.25 32.29
N ASP A 126 -4.79 -10.02 31.83
CA ASP A 126 -5.89 -9.17 32.28
C ASP A 126 -6.56 -8.48 31.07
N THR A 127 -7.80 -8.85 30.79
CA THR A 127 -8.62 -8.27 29.71
C THR A 127 -9.60 -7.21 30.21
N THR A 128 -9.67 -6.98 31.52
CA THR A 128 -10.71 -6.17 32.17
C THR A 128 -10.63 -4.68 31.81
N ASN A 129 -9.45 -4.21 31.38
CA ASN A 129 -9.18 -2.82 31.05
C ASN A 129 -9.01 -2.56 29.54
N LEU A 130 -9.34 -3.55 28.69
CA LEU A 130 -9.26 -3.40 27.24
C LEU A 130 -10.49 -2.64 26.74
N LYS A 131 -10.26 -1.48 26.12
CA LYS A 131 -11.30 -0.58 25.59
C LYS A 131 -11.80 -1.04 24.23
N GLU A 132 -10.96 -1.75 23.47
CA GLU A 132 -11.29 -2.25 22.14
C GLU A 132 -10.91 -3.72 22.01
N ILE A 133 -11.80 -4.51 21.39
CA ILE A 133 -11.59 -5.93 21.10
C ILE A 133 -10.78 -6.16 19.81
N TYR A 134 -10.38 -5.07 19.15
CA TYR A 134 -9.75 -5.06 17.84
C TYR A 134 -8.71 -3.93 17.79
N SER A 135 -7.51 -4.24 17.29
CA SER A 135 -6.45 -3.27 17.05
C SER A 135 -5.79 -3.52 15.71
N CYS A 136 -5.42 -2.45 15.00
CA CYS A 136 -4.65 -2.47 13.78
C CYS A 136 -3.29 -1.83 14.04
N ILE A 137 -2.22 -2.59 13.88
CA ILE A 137 -0.86 -2.09 14.06
C ILE A 137 -0.12 -2.05 12.73
N ASN A 138 0.70 -1.02 12.54
CA ASN A 138 1.67 -0.96 11.45
C ASN A 138 3.07 -1.06 12.03
N PHE A 139 3.98 -1.77 11.34
CA PHE A 139 5.38 -1.82 11.70
C PHE A 139 6.26 -1.97 10.45
N THR A 140 7.55 -1.71 10.61
CA THR A 140 8.59 -1.92 9.61
C THR A 140 9.62 -2.90 10.14
N VAL A 141 10.37 -3.55 9.26
CA VAL A 141 11.50 -4.41 9.67
C VAL A 141 12.77 -3.87 9.03
N SER A 142 13.80 -3.62 9.84
CA SER A 142 15.09 -3.12 9.36
C SER A 142 15.83 -4.21 8.56
N PRO A 143 16.86 -3.84 7.77
CA PRO A 143 17.71 -4.80 7.05
C PRO A 143 18.34 -5.88 7.96
N GLU A 144 18.53 -5.57 9.25
CA GLU A 144 19.05 -6.48 10.27
C GLU A 144 17.98 -7.38 10.90
N GLY A 145 16.74 -7.37 10.38
CA GLY A 145 15.63 -8.18 10.89
C GLY A 145 15.01 -7.64 12.18
N LYS A 146 15.20 -6.35 12.50
CA LYS A 146 14.65 -5.75 13.72
C LYS A 146 13.32 -5.06 13.44
N VAL A 147 12.29 -5.39 14.23
CA VAL A 147 11.01 -4.69 14.19
C VAL A 147 11.21 -3.25 14.65
N THR A 148 10.71 -2.31 13.86
CA THR A 148 10.85 -0.87 14.04
C THR A 148 9.55 -0.16 13.65
N GLY A 149 9.42 1.12 14.00
CA GLY A 149 8.32 1.95 13.50
C GLY A 149 6.92 1.46 13.89
N ILE A 150 6.80 0.70 14.99
CA ILE A 150 5.53 0.15 15.44
C ILE A 150 4.61 1.30 15.84
N LYS A 151 3.42 1.34 15.24
CA LYS A 151 2.41 2.37 15.50
C LYS A 151 1.02 1.75 15.52
N ASN A 152 0.22 2.18 16.48
CA ASN A 152 -1.20 1.92 16.47
C ASN A 152 -1.85 2.75 15.35
N PHE A 153 -2.60 2.11 14.45
CA PHE A 153 -3.40 2.78 13.44
C PHE A 153 -4.82 3.05 13.96
N TYR A 154 -5.34 2.12 14.75
CA TYR A 154 -6.65 2.13 15.43
C TYR A 154 -6.62 1.00 16.45
N GLY A 155 -7.16 1.15 17.66
CA GLY A 155 -7.05 0.09 18.67
C GLY A 155 -6.78 0.59 20.08
N ASP A 156 -6.80 -0.33 21.04
CA ASP A 156 -6.32 -0.08 22.40
C ASP A 156 -4.78 -0.14 22.48
N ASP A 157 -4.16 0.86 23.11
CA ASP A 157 -2.70 0.97 23.26
C ASP A 157 -2.09 -0.11 24.18
N GLN A 158 -2.88 -0.72 25.07
CA GLN A 158 -2.44 -1.86 25.87
C GLN A 158 -2.22 -3.08 24.97
N VAL A 159 -3.09 -3.30 23.99
CA VAL A 159 -2.93 -4.37 22.99
C VAL A 159 -1.66 -4.14 22.18
N LEU A 160 -1.39 -2.89 21.78
CA LEU A 160 -0.14 -2.53 21.12
C LEU A 160 1.07 -2.87 21.99
N THR A 161 1.05 -2.52 23.27
CA THR A 161 2.20 -2.74 24.18
C THR A 161 2.50 -4.23 24.36
N ILE A 162 1.45 -5.05 24.55
CA ILE A 162 1.57 -6.50 24.66
C ILE A 162 2.16 -7.07 23.37
N PHE A 163 1.57 -6.68 22.23
CA PHE A 163 1.95 -7.24 20.94
C PHE A 163 3.32 -6.75 20.44
N GLU A 164 3.76 -5.54 20.83
CA GLU A 164 5.11 -5.04 20.57
C GLU A 164 6.18 -5.93 21.20
N ASN A 165 5.99 -6.37 22.44
CA ASN A 165 6.93 -7.28 23.10
C ASN A 165 6.98 -8.62 22.38
N TYR A 166 5.80 -9.15 22.03
CA TYR A 166 5.70 -10.39 21.27
C TYR A 166 6.40 -10.29 19.90
N LEU A 167 6.22 -9.19 19.15
CA LEU A 167 6.89 -8.97 17.87
C LEU A 167 8.42 -8.99 17.98
N LYS A 168 8.98 -8.56 19.13
CA LYS A 168 10.43 -8.60 19.39
C LYS A 168 10.93 -10.01 19.72
N GLU A 169 10.06 -10.92 20.11
CA GLU A 169 10.38 -12.33 20.42
C GLU A 169 10.26 -13.26 19.21
N ILE A 170 9.71 -12.77 18.10
CA ILE A 170 9.59 -13.56 16.87
C ILE A 170 10.99 -13.96 16.36
N PRO A 171 11.19 -15.24 15.98
CA PRO A 171 12.45 -15.74 15.43
C PRO A 171 12.99 -14.85 14.29
N GLN A 172 14.29 -14.57 14.33
CA GLN A 172 14.91 -13.67 13.36
C GLN A 172 14.81 -14.18 11.93
N GLU A 173 14.69 -15.49 11.73
CA GLU A 173 14.53 -16.12 10.42
C GLU A 173 13.22 -15.66 9.74
N ILE A 174 12.17 -15.45 10.51
CA ILE A 174 10.88 -14.96 10.03
C ILE A 174 10.97 -13.46 9.73
N LEU A 175 11.60 -12.69 10.62
CA LEU A 175 11.74 -11.24 10.47
C LEU A 175 12.71 -10.85 9.34
N TYR A 176 13.76 -11.62 9.11
CA TYR A 176 14.72 -11.36 8.03
C TYR A 176 14.06 -11.41 6.65
N GLY A 177 13.10 -12.32 6.45
CA GLY A 177 12.31 -12.33 5.22
C GLY A 177 11.57 -11.02 4.98
N LEU A 178 11.15 -10.33 6.05
CA LEU A 178 10.36 -9.10 5.99
C LEU A 178 11.21 -7.83 5.78
N SER A 179 12.54 -7.92 5.76
CA SER A 179 13.50 -6.79 5.80
C SER A 179 13.48 -5.85 4.58
N THR A 180 12.44 -5.91 3.76
CA THR A 180 12.16 -4.93 2.70
C THR A 180 11.67 -3.63 3.35
N GLU A 181 11.96 -2.46 2.78
CA GLU A 181 11.45 -1.14 3.21
C GLU A 181 9.91 -1.02 3.02
N CYS A 182 9.15 -1.94 3.61
CA CYS A 182 7.72 -2.07 3.52
C CYS A 182 7.10 -1.87 4.90
N ILE A 183 5.91 -1.29 4.90
CA ILE A 183 5.08 -1.20 6.10
C ILE A 183 4.17 -2.42 6.09
N TYR A 184 4.28 -3.22 7.14
CA TYR A 184 3.41 -4.35 7.40
C TYR A 184 2.29 -3.92 8.33
N ARG A 185 1.08 -4.40 8.05
CA ARG A 185 -0.11 -4.15 8.86
C ARG A 185 -0.53 -5.46 9.51
N LEU A 186 -0.95 -5.46 10.76
CA LEU A 186 -1.60 -6.63 11.39
C LEU A 186 -2.92 -6.20 11.99
N ASN A 187 -3.95 -7.00 11.73
CA ASN A 187 -5.28 -6.84 12.30
C ASN A 187 -5.40 -7.83 13.45
N LEU A 188 -5.40 -7.31 14.67
CA LEU A 188 -5.40 -8.05 15.92
C LEU A 188 -6.82 -8.06 16.49
N TYR A 189 -7.25 -9.22 16.96
CA TYR A 189 -8.54 -9.40 17.61
C TYR A 189 -8.34 -10.09 18.94
N ILE A 190 -9.16 -9.73 19.92
CA ILE A 190 -9.19 -10.41 21.21
C ILE A 190 -10.30 -11.46 21.17
N GLU A 191 -9.90 -12.72 21.29
CA GLU A 191 -10.82 -13.85 21.44
C GLU A 191 -10.59 -14.51 22.79
N GLY A 192 -11.55 -14.34 23.71
CA GLY A 192 -11.38 -14.78 25.10
C GLY A 192 -10.22 -14.05 25.77
N ASN A 193 -9.15 -14.80 26.10
CA ASN A 193 -7.94 -14.29 26.74
C ASN A 193 -6.72 -14.32 25.80
N GLU A 194 -6.93 -14.37 24.49
CA GLU A 194 -5.85 -14.42 23.50
C GLU A 194 -5.97 -13.30 22.48
N ILE A 195 -4.82 -12.77 22.04
CA ILE A 195 -4.73 -11.94 20.83
C ILE A 195 -4.47 -12.86 19.65
N ILE A 196 -5.39 -12.85 18.71
CA ILE A 196 -5.26 -13.54 17.43
C ILE A 196 -5.03 -12.53 16.31
N VAL A 197 -4.39 -12.98 15.23
CA VAL A 197 -4.28 -12.20 14.00
C VAL A 197 -5.28 -12.70 12.97
N ARG A 198 -6.01 -11.79 12.33
CA ARG A 198 -6.83 -12.10 11.14
C ARG A 198 -6.21 -11.45 9.92
N ASP A 199 -6.17 -12.20 8.83
CA ASP A 199 -5.63 -11.70 7.58
C ASP A 199 -6.63 -10.72 6.95
N SER A 200 -6.12 -9.68 6.30
CA SER A 200 -6.93 -8.81 5.43
C SER A 200 -7.19 -9.48 4.07
N TYR A 201 -6.39 -10.48 3.68
CA TYR A 201 -6.47 -11.18 2.39
C TYR A 201 -7.45 -12.36 2.36
N THR A 202 -7.99 -12.79 3.51
CA THR A 202 -9.03 -13.84 3.56
C THR A 202 -10.35 -13.24 4.03
N ASN A 203 -11.08 -12.67 3.08
CA ASN A 203 -12.54 -12.72 3.06
C ASN A 203 -12.95 -12.98 1.62
N LEU A 204 -13.58 -14.15 1.41
CA LEU A 204 -14.59 -14.51 0.41
C LEU A 204 -14.68 -13.69 -0.88
#